data_AF-A0A7W8N9X8-F1
#
_entry.id   AF-A0A7W8N9X8-F1
#
_cell.length_a   1.000
_cell.length_b   1.000
_cell.length_c   1.000
_cell.angle_alpha   90.00
_cell.angle_beta   90.00
_cell.angle_gamma   90.00
#
_symmetry.space_group_name_H-M   'P 1'
#
loop_
_entity.id
_entity.type
_entity.pdbx_description
1 polymer ?
#
loop_
_entity_poly.entity_id
_entity_poly.type
_entity_poly.pdbx_seq_one_letter_code
_entity_poly.pdbx_strand_id
1 'polypeptide(L)'
;MTQNKPASAGIIKHAKLRSETIQSRITTALRAIEIDVENNDGIYPYNGGRLSQSEVCRRAGVHKVTLQGKSHKNSTRAEVEKWLAQIKRSLLSGQKVVRHSVTQRVDYWKHRYLQIAQWVDHYHLEQASYLTTIAQLEKQNTDLQFEVAKLQKALSNGTVVSIKKR
;
A
#
# COMPACT_ATOMS: atom_id res chain seq x y z
N MET A 1 38.90 1.10 -53.37
CA MET A 1 38.11 -0.05 -52.89
C MET A 1 38.63 -0.47 -51.52
N THR A 2 38.04 0.03 -50.44
CA THR A 2 38.42 -0.32 -49.07
C THR A 2 37.85 -1.69 -48.72
N GLN A 3 38.72 -2.71 -48.69
CA GLN A 3 38.33 -4.06 -48.27
C GLN A 3 37.95 -4.05 -46.79
N ASN A 4 36.69 -4.39 -46.52
CA ASN A 4 36.13 -4.47 -45.18
C ASN A 4 36.58 -5.81 -44.56
N LYS A 5 37.59 -5.77 -43.68
CA LYS A 5 38.15 -6.95 -43.01
C LYS A 5 37.06 -7.57 -42.11
N PRO A 6 36.77 -8.88 -42.21
CA PRO A 6 35.72 -9.50 -41.39
C PRO A 6 36.09 -9.41 -39.90
N ALA A 7 35.12 -9.01 -39.07
CA ALA A 7 35.29 -8.93 -37.63
C ALA A 7 35.71 -10.31 -37.06
N SER A 8 36.67 -10.31 -36.14
CA SER A 8 37.16 -11.54 -35.52
C SER A 8 36.05 -12.24 -34.72
N ALA A 9 36.08 -13.58 -34.68
CA ALA A 9 35.04 -14.40 -34.03
C ALA A 9 34.79 -14.04 -32.55
N GLY A 10 35.81 -13.54 -31.84
CA GLY A 10 35.67 -13.05 -30.46
C GLY A 10 34.76 -11.82 -30.36
N ILE A 11 34.90 -10.86 -31.28
CA ILE A 11 34.09 -9.63 -31.30
C ILE A 11 32.60 -9.97 -31.53
N ILE A 12 32.33 -10.95 -32.39
CA ILE A 12 30.96 -11.41 -32.69
C ILE A 12 30.33 -12.08 -31.46
N LYS A 13 31.07 -12.92 -30.72
CA LYS A 13 30.59 -13.54 -29.48
C LYS A 13 30.29 -12.51 -28.39
N HIS A 14 31.19 -11.55 -28.16
CA HIS A 14 30.96 -10.49 -27.17
C HIS A 14 29.77 -9.59 -27.53
N ALA A 15 29.59 -9.28 -28.82
CA ALA A 15 28.43 -8.52 -29.29
C ALA A 15 27.11 -9.26 -29.02
N LYS A 16 27.07 -10.58 -29.26
CA LYS A 16 25.89 -11.42 -29.00
C LYS A 16 25.53 -11.47 -27.52
N LEU A 17 26.51 -11.75 -26.65
CA LEU A 17 26.33 -11.78 -25.20
C LEU A 17 25.80 -10.43 -24.65
N ARG A 18 26.32 -9.31 -25.17
CA ARG A 18 25.85 -7.97 -24.79
C ARG A 18 24.40 -7.74 -25.21
N SER A 19 24.03 -8.14 -26.42
CA SER A 19 22.65 -8.03 -26.90
C SER A 19 21.67 -8.88 -26.08
N GLU A 20 22.05 -10.11 -25.73
CA GLU A 20 21.24 -10.99 -24.86
C GLU A 20 21.07 -10.39 -23.46
N THR A 21 22.15 -9.84 -22.88
CA THR A 21 22.10 -9.16 -21.58
C THR A 21 21.14 -7.97 -21.60
N ILE A 22 21.17 -7.16 -22.67
CA ILE A 22 20.26 -6.01 -22.84
C ILE A 22 18.82 -6.49 -22.94
N GLN A 23 18.56 -7.55 -23.72
CA GLN A 23 17.22 -8.10 -23.86
C GLN A 23 16.67 -8.59 -22.52
N SER A 24 17.47 -9.35 -21.75
CA SER A 24 17.08 -9.82 -20.41
C SER A 24 16.70 -8.67 -19.47
N ARG A 25 17.51 -7.60 -19.44
CA ARG A 25 17.23 -6.41 -18.62
C ARG A 25 15.94 -5.71 -19.02
N ILE A 26 15.67 -5.64 -20.33
CA ILE A 26 14.42 -5.07 -20.84
C ILE A 26 13.24 -5.94 -20.42
N THR A 27 13.31 -7.26 -20.60
CA THR A 27 12.25 -8.18 -20.19
C THR A 27 11.95 -8.08 -18.69
N THR A 28 12.98 -8.01 -17.84
CA THR A 28 12.82 -7.79 -16.40
C THR A 28 12.13 -6.46 -16.12
N ALA A 29 12.51 -5.39 -16.82
CA ALA A 29 11.87 -4.09 -16.67
C ALA A 29 10.40 -4.10 -17.10
N LEU A 30 10.04 -4.82 -18.17
CA LEU A 30 8.64 -4.96 -18.60
C LEU A 30 7.79 -5.61 -17.50
N ARG A 31 8.25 -6.73 -16.94
CA ARG A 31 7.56 -7.43 -15.84
C ARG A 31 7.44 -6.58 -14.58
N ALA A 32 8.51 -5.86 -14.22
CA ALA A 32 8.47 -4.97 -13.08
C ALA A 32 7.43 -3.85 -13.27
N ILE A 33 7.30 -3.31 -14.49
CA ILE A 33 6.29 -2.31 -14.80
C ILE A 33 4.87 -2.91 -14.71
N GLU A 34 4.65 -4.14 -15.17
CA GLU A 34 3.35 -4.82 -15.03
C GLU A 34 2.95 -4.93 -13.55
N ILE A 35 3.87 -5.38 -12.69
CA ILE A 35 3.66 -5.46 -11.24
C ILE A 35 3.37 -4.08 -10.64
N ASP A 36 4.13 -3.04 -11.05
CA ASP A 36 3.89 -1.67 -10.57
C ASP A 36 2.47 -1.20 -10.92
N VAL A 37 2.00 -1.50 -12.13
CA VAL A 37 0.66 -1.11 -12.59
C VAL A 37 -0.42 -1.87 -11.85
N GLU A 38 -0.25 -3.17 -11.64
CA GLU A 38 -1.19 -4.02 -10.89
C GLU A 38 -1.31 -3.56 -9.44
N ASN A 39 -0.18 -3.32 -8.76
CA ASN A 39 -0.16 -2.84 -7.37
C ASN A 39 -0.72 -1.42 -7.18
N ASN A 40 -0.97 -0.70 -8.27
CA ASN A 40 -1.48 0.67 -8.25
C ASN A 40 -2.80 0.79 -9.03
N ASP A 41 -3.63 -0.26 -9.00
CA ASP A 41 -5.00 -0.27 -9.54
C ASP A 41 -5.07 0.15 -11.02
N GLY A 42 -4.10 -0.30 -11.82
CA GLY A 42 -4.05 0.03 -13.25
C GLY A 42 -3.42 1.38 -13.57
N ILE A 43 -2.80 2.06 -12.59
CA ILE A 43 -2.07 3.32 -12.77
C ILE A 43 -0.57 3.07 -12.68
N TYR A 44 0.20 3.52 -13.67
CA TYR A 44 1.66 3.49 -13.54
C TYR A 44 2.13 4.57 -12.55
N PRO A 45 2.84 4.23 -11.46
CA PRO A 45 3.14 5.21 -10.39
C PRO A 45 4.24 6.22 -10.76
N TYR A 46 5.03 5.94 -11.79
CA TYR A 46 6.15 6.80 -12.20
C TYR A 46 5.85 7.61 -13.46
N ASN A 47 6.69 8.60 -13.75
CA ASN A 47 6.61 9.42 -14.96
C ASN A 47 5.22 10.02 -15.23
N GLY A 48 4.51 10.41 -14.16
CA GLY A 48 3.16 10.96 -14.23
C GLY A 48 2.12 10.03 -14.89
N GLY A 49 2.27 8.71 -14.74
CA GLY A 49 1.36 7.71 -15.32
C GLY A 49 1.64 7.38 -16.79
N ARG A 50 2.73 7.88 -17.37
CA ARG A 50 3.02 7.74 -18.80
C ARG A 50 4.07 6.66 -19.06
N LEU A 51 3.69 5.64 -19.82
CA LEU A 51 4.63 4.67 -20.36
C LEU A 51 5.06 5.04 -21.80
N SER A 52 6.37 5.00 -22.00
CA SER A 52 7.03 5.26 -23.28
C SER A 52 8.23 4.34 -23.45
N GLN A 53 8.75 4.21 -24.66
CA GLN A 53 9.96 3.43 -24.91
C GLN A 53 11.16 3.95 -24.11
N SER A 54 11.30 5.27 -23.97
CA SER A 54 12.33 5.88 -23.10
C SER A 54 12.17 5.48 -21.64
N GLU A 55 10.93 5.34 -21.16
CA GLU A 55 10.67 4.94 -19.79
C GLU A 55 11.03 3.47 -19.53
N VAL A 56 10.67 2.58 -20.46
CA VAL A 56 11.09 1.17 -20.41
C VAL A 56 12.62 1.06 -20.39
N CYS A 57 13.29 1.78 -21.29
CA CYS A 57 14.75 1.84 -21.35
C CYS A 57 15.36 2.36 -20.04
N ARG A 58 14.77 3.42 -19.45
CA ARG A 58 15.19 3.99 -18.17
C ARG A 58 15.09 2.95 -17.06
N ARG A 59 13.96 2.24 -16.95
CA ARG A 59 13.73 1.17 -15.96
C ARG A 59 14.70 -0.01 -16.16
N ALA A 60 15.02 -0.36 -17.39
CA ALA A 60 16.01 -1.38 -17.72
C ALA A 60 17.47 -0.92 -17.48
N GLY A 61 17.72 0.38 -17.24
CA GLY A 61 19.04 1.00 -17.15
C GLY A 61 19.81 1.00 -18.48
N VAL A 62 19.09 1.05 -19.60
CA VAL A 62 19.64 1.02 -20.97
C VAL A 62 19.35 2.35 -21.64
N HIS A 63 20.33 2.90 -22.38
CA HIS A 63 20.10 4.13 -23.13
C HIS A 63 19.16 3.90 -24.33
N LYS A 64 18.25 4.85 -24.63
CA LYS A 64 17.25 4.71 -25.71
C LYS A 64 17.89 4.43 -27.08
N VAL A 65 19.07 5.00 -27.34
CA VAL A 65 19.81 4.81 -28.60
C VAL A 65 20.17 3.34 -28.85
N THR A 66 20.35 2.54 -27.79
CA THR A 66 20.66 1.10 -27.91
C THR A 66 19.58 0.35 -28.69
N LEU A 67 18.30 0.71 -28.52
CA LEU A 67 17.18 0.13 -29.27
C LEU A 67 17.09 0.60 -30.73
N GLN A 68 17.80 1.67 -31.09
CA GLN A 68 17.88 2.16 -32.47
C GLN A 68 18.97 1.42 -33.27
N GLY A 69 19.87 0.71 -32.60
CA GLY A 69 20.95 -0.05 -33.22
C GLY A 69 20.45 -1.25 -34.03
N LYS A 70 21.20 -1.62 -35.08
CA LYS A 70 20.82 -2.69 -36.03
C LYS A 70 20.45 -4.02 -35.35
N SER A 71 21.12 -4.37 -34.25
CA SER A 71 20.88 -5.62 -33.51
C SER A 71 19.55 -5.67 -32.78
N HIS A 72 18.95 -4.53 -32.43
CA HIS A 72 17.74 -4.45 -31.62
C HIS A 72 16.54 -3.80 -32.33
N LYS A 73 16.80 -3.06 -33.42
CA LYS A 73 15.79 -2.28 -34.15
C LYS A 73 14.60 -3.12 -34.61
N ASN A 74 14.85 -4.33 -35.11
CA ASN A 74 13.82 -5.21 -35.67
C ASN A 74 13.40 -6.34 -34.73
N SER A 75 14.04 -6.47 -33.56
CA SER A 75 13.78 -7.51 -32.57
C SER A 75 13.23 -6.89 -31.28
N THR A 76 14.09 -6.63 -30.30
CA THR A 76 13.74 -6.14 -28.96
C THR A 76 12.90 -4.85 -29.02
N ARG A 77 13.18 -3.96 -29.96
CA ARG A 77 12.39 -2.74 -30.13
C ARG A 77 10.95 -3.05 -30.54
N ALA A 78 10.75 -3.94 -31.51
CA ALA A 78 9.43 -4.31 -31.99
C ALA A 78 8.62 -5.00 -30.87
N GLU A 79 9.27 -5.83 -30.06
CA GLU A 79 8.67 -6.44 -28.86
C GLU A 79 8.21 -5.38 -27.85
N VAL A 80 9.06 -4.40 -27.54
CA VAL A 80 8.71 -3.30 -26.62
C VAL A 80 7.58 -2.44 -27.16
N GLU A 81 7.56 -2.15 -28.46
CA GLU A 81 6.48 -1.38 -29.10
C GLU A 81 5.15 -2.14 -29.07
N LYS A 82 5.18 -3.44 -29.36
CA LYS A 82 4.00 -4.33 -29.25
C LYS A 82 3.48 -4.36 -27.82
N TRP A 83 4.35 -4.59 -26.85
CA TRP A 83 3.99 -4.60 -25.43
C TRP A 83 3.42 -3.26 -24.97
N LEU A 84 4.05 -2.14 -25.35
CA LEU A 84 3.54 -0.79 -25.04
C LEU A 84 2.15 -0.58 -25.62
N ALA A 85 1.87 -1.07 -26.82
CA ALA A 85 0.54 -0.98 -27.43
C ALA A 85 -0.50 -1.82 -26.68
N GLN A 86 -0.10 -2.95 -26.10
CA GLN A 86 -0.98 -3.82 -25.31
C GLN A 86 -1.27 -3.21 -23.94
N ILE A 87 -0.24 -2.89 -23.15
CA ILE A 87 -0.41 -2.39 -21.78
C ILE A 87 -1.13 -1.04 -21.75
N LYS A 88 -0.95 -0.19 -22.76
CA LYS A 88 -1.67 1.10 -22.85
C LYS A 88 -3.19 0.95 -22.97
N ARG A 89 -3.67 -0.21 -23.40
CA ARG A 89 -5.12 -0.50 -23.46
C ARG A 89 -5.69 -0.86 -22.08
N SER A 90 -4.87 -1.47 -21.21
CA SER A 90 -5.28 -1.82 -19.84
C SER A 90 -4.99 -0.71 -18.83
N LEU A 91 -4.04 0.17 -19.12
CA LEU A 91 -3.70 1.30 -18.25
C LEU A 91 -4.81 2.36 -18.22
N LEU A 92 -5.15 2.78 -17.00
CA LEU A 92 -5.79 4.06 -16.76
C LEU A 92 -4.76 5.16 -17.06
N SER A 93 -4.70 5.56 -18.32
CA SER A 93 -3.72 6.52 -18.82
C SER A 93 -4.34 7.90 -19.01
N GLY A 94 -3.52 8.94 -18.83
CA GLY A 94 -3.94 10.33 -18.95
C GLY A 94 -3.91 11.06 -17.62
N GLN A 95 -3.15 12.16 -17.57
CA GLN A 95 -2.85 12.89 -16.34
C GLN A 95 -4.10 13.33 -15.56
N LYS A 96 -5.19 13.71 -16.24
CA LYS A 96 -6.46 14.08 -15.60
C LYS A 96 -7.14 12.88 -14.93
N VAL A 97 -7.20 11.73 -15.62
CA VAL A 97 -7.85 10.51 -15.11
C VAL A 97 -7.06 9.98 -13.91
N VAL A 98 -5.73 9.91 -14.03
CA VAL A 98 -4.84 9.51 -12.93
C VAL A 98 -5.00 10.43 -11.73
N ARG A 99 -4.96 11.76 -11.93
CA ARG A 99 -5.17 12.72 -10.84
C ARG A 99 -6.52 12.52 -10.16
N HIS A 100 -7.59 12.34 -10.94
CA HIS A 100 -8.92 12.13 -10.39
C HIS A 100 -8.99 10.86 -9.54
N SER A 101 -8.49 9.73 -10.03
CA SER A 101 -8.46 8.47 -9.29
C SER A 101 -7.61 8.58 -8.01
N VAL A 102 -6.44 9.22 -8.08
CA VAL A 102 -5.60 9.45 -6.90
C VAL A 102 -6.30 10.35 -5.88
N THR A 103 -6.95 11.44 -6.32
CA THR A 103 -7.74 12.31 -5.44
C THR A 103 -8.88 11.55 -4.78
N GLN A 104 -9.66 10.77 -5.54
CA GLN A 104 -10.72 9.93 -4.99
C GLN A 104 -10.18 8.96 -3.93
N ARG A 105 -9.01 8.37 -4.16
CA ARG A 105 -8.36 7.48 -3.19
C ARG A 105 -7.99 8.22 -1.91
N VAL A 106 -7.41 9.41 -2.03
CA VAL A 106 -7.07 10.25 -0.87
C VAL A 106 -8.32 10.65 -0.09
N ASP A 107 -9.37 11.06 -0.79
CA ASP A 107 -10.65 11.46 -0.18
C ASP A 107 -11.32 10.28 0.53
N TYR A 108 -11.30 9.09 -0.07
CA TYR A 108 -11.79 7.86 0.54
C TYR A 108 -11.05 7.54 1.85
N TRP A 109 -9.72 7.55 1.83
CA TRP A 109 -8.92 7.28 3.04
C TRP A 109 -9.10 8.36 4.10
N LYS A 110 -9.20 9.62 3.71
CA LYS A 110 -9.50 10.73 4.62
C LYS A 110 -10.86 10.53 5.29
N HIS A 111 -11.88 10.17 4.52
CA HIS A 111 -13.21 9.91 5.06
C HIS A 111 -13.18 8.76 6.07
N ARG A 112 -12.52 7.65 5.72
CA ARG A 112 -12.36 6.50 6.62
C ARG A 112 -11.61 6.84 7.90
N TYR A 113 -10.54 7.62 7.80
CA TYR A 113 -9.78 8.07 8.96
C TYR A 113 -10.63 8.93 9.89
N LEU A 114 -11.37 9.90 9.33
CA LEU A 114 -12.26 10.76 10.10
C LEU A 114 -13.37 9.96 10.78
N GLN A 115 -13.94 8.94 10.13
CA GLN A 115 -14.90 8.04 10.75
C GLN A 115 -14.28 7.34 11.96
N ILE A 116 -13.09 6.73 11.81
CA ILE A 116 -12.41 6.06 12.93
C ILE A 116 -12.16 7.03 14.08
N ALA A 117 -11.69 8.25 13.79
CA ALA A 117 -11.47 9.28 14.82
C ALA A 117 -12.77 9.60 15.57
N GLN A 118 -13.88 9.78 14.85
CA GLN A 118 -15.20 9.99 15.46
C GLN A 118 -15.62 8.84 16.38
N TRP A 119 -15.39 7.58 15.97
CA TRP A 119 -15.68 6.41 16.80
C TRP A 119 -14.84 6.38 18.08
N VAL A 120 -13.57 6.75 17.99
CA VAL A 120 -12.67 6.83 19.16
C VAL A 120 -13.14 7.91 20.12
N ASP A 121 -13.47 9.10 19.61
CA ASP A 121 -13.99 10.20 20.43
C ASP A 121 -15.30 9.79 21.14
N HIS A 122 -16.20 9.12 20.42
CA HIS A 122 -17.45 8.61 20.99
C HIS A 122 -17.19 7.59 22.10
N TYR A 123 -16.30 6.63 21.87
CA TYR A 123 -15.93 5.63 22.86
C TYR A 123 -15.34 6.25 24.13
N HIS A 124 -14.50 7.27 24.00
CA HIS A 124 -13.94 7.97 25.15
C HIS A 124 -15.02 8.68 25.99
N LEU A 125 -16.03 9.28 25.35
CA LEU A 125 -17.16 9.89 26.04
C LEU A 125 -18.01 8.84 26.77
N GLU A 126 -18.31 7.72 26.13
CA GLU A 126 -19.05 6.62 26.75
C GLU A 126 -18.27 6.04 27.95
N GLN A 127 -16.96 5.82 27.80
CA GLN A 127 -16.10 5.33 28.86
C GLN A 127 -16.12 6.27 30.08
N ALA A 128 -16.02 7.58 29.87
CA ALA A 128 -16.10 8.56 30.96
C ALA A 128 -17.46 8.53 31.67
N SER A 129 -18.55 8.35 30.92
CA SER A 129 -19.91 8.19 31.47
C SER A 129 -20.04 6.92 32.31
N TYR A 130 -19.50 5.79 31.82
CA TYR A 130 -19.50 4.53 32.56
C TYR A 130 -18.68 4.61 33.84
N LEU A 131 -17.50 5.23 33.81
CA LEU A 131 -16.68 5.42 35.02
C LEU A 131 -17.41 6.27 36.08
N THR A 132 -18.11 7.32 35.64
CA THR A 132 -18.94 8.14 36.52
C THR A 132 -20.08 7.32 37.15
N THR A 133 -20.72 6.48 36.35
CA THR A 133 -21.81 5.60 36.82
C THR A 133 -21.31 4.56 37.81
N ILE A 134 -20.15 3.93 37.54
CA ILE A 134 -19.53 2.96 38.44
C ILE A 134 -19.22 3.63 39.79
N ALA A 135 -18.59 4.80 39.78
CA ALA A 135 -18.27 5.52 41.02
C ALA A 135 -19.54 5.86 41.84
N GLN A 136 -20.63 6.23 41.16
CA GLN A 136 -21.91 6.50 41.81
C GLN A 136 -22.53 5.24 42.43
N LEU A 137 -22.51 4.12 41.71
CA LEU A 137 -23.03 2.84 42.20
C LEU A 137 -22.20 2.30 43.36
N GLU A 138 -20.87 2.44 43.31
CA GLU A 138 -19.96 2.06 44.41
C GLU A 138 -20.25 2.87 45.68
N LYS A 139 -20.48 4.18 45.53
CA LYS A 139 -20.88 5.04 46.64
C LYS A 139 -22.20 4.59 47.26
N GLN A 140 -23.22 4.40 46.43
CA GLN A 140 -24.54 3.93 46.90
C GLN A 140 -24.46 2.58 47.60
N ASN A 141 -23.68 1.64 47.07
CA ASN A 141 -23.49 0.33 47.69
C ASN A 141 -22.80 0.46 49.05
N THR A 142 -21.82 1.34 49.17
CA THR A 142 -21.15 1.65 50.45
C THR A 142 -22.13 2.24 51.47
N ASP A 143 -22.93 3.22 51.06
CA ASP A 143 -23.94 3.86 51.90
C ASP A 143 -25.00 2.84 52.38
N LEU A 144 -25.51 2.01 51.47
CA LEU A 144 -26.47 0.95 51.78
C LEU A 144 -25.88 -0.13 52.71
N GLN A 145 -24.63 -0.54 52.50
CA GLN A 145 -23.94 -1.48 53.39
C GLN A 145 -23.81 -0.91 54.81
N PHE A 146 -23.50 0.38 54.93
CA PHE A 146 -23.45 1.06 56.21
C PHE A 146 -24.83 1.10 56.90
N GLU A 147 -25.89 1.43 56.16
CA GLU A 147 -27.25 1.42 56.69
C GLU A 147 -27.70 0.03 57.15
N VAL A 148 -27.44 -1.01 56.33
CA VAL A 148 -27.73 -2.40 56.68
C VAL A 148 -27.01 -2.79 57.97
N ALA A 149 -25.71 -2.47 58.09
CA ALA A 149 -24.95 -2.75 59.31
C ALA A 149 -25.52 -2.01 60.54
N LYS A 150 -25.92 -0.75 60.37
CA LYS A 150 -26.55 0.06 61.44
C LYS A 150 -27.89 -0.54 61.88
N LEU A 151 -28.75 -0.91 60.93
CA LEU A 151 -30.06 -1.51 61.21
C LEU A 151 -29.91 -2.89 61.87
N GLN A 152 -29.00 -3.72 61.37
CA GLN A 152 -28.68 -5.02 61.99
C GLN A 152 -28.24 -4.85 63.45
N LYS A 153 -27.38 -3.87 63.74
CA LYS A 153 -26.95 -3.56 65.12
C LYS A 153 -28.14 -3.14 65.99
N ALA A 154 -29.03 -2.28 65.49
CA ALA A 154 -30.21 -1.82 66.22
C ALA A 154 -31.22 -2.95 66.50
N LEU A 155 -31.50 -3.81 65.51
CA LEU A 155 -32.40 -4.96 65.65
C LEU A 155 -31.85 -6.04 66.60
N SER A 156 -30.52 -6.18 66.69
CA SER A 156 -29.89 -7.22 67.52
C SER A 156 -29.85 -6.92 69.03
N ASN A 157 -30.29 -5.75 69.50
CA ASN A 157 -30.12 -5.30 70.89
C ASN A 157 -28.67 -5.48 71.44
N GLY A 158 -27.65 -5.46 70.58
CA GLY A 158 -26.25 -5.69 70.94
C GLY A 158 -25.75 -7.14 70.86
N THR A 159 -26.59 -8.11 70.49
CA THR A 159 -26.21 -9.53 70.36
C THR A 159 -25.94 -9.87 68.88
N VAL A 160 -24.84 -9.39 68.30
CA VAL A 160 -24.43 -9.79 66.93
C VAL A 160 -23.33 -10.85 67.01
N VAL A 161 -23.64 -12.09 66.63
CA VAL A 161 -22.66 -13.17 66.46
C VAL A 161 -22.12 -13.13 65.04
N SER A 162 -20.83 -12.79 64.90
CA SER A 162 -20.11 -12.85 63.63
C SER A 162 -19.87 -14.32 63.24
N ILE A 163 -20.59 -14.82 62.23
CA ILE A 163 -20.28 -16.11 61.61
C ILE A 163 -19.18 -15.88 60.57
N LYS A 164 -17.95 -16.31 60.91
CA LYS A 164 -16.80 -16.34 59.99
C LYS A 164 -17.13 -17.30 58.84
N LYS A 165 -17.20 -16.80 57.60
CA LYS A 165 -17.28 -17.66 56.41
C LYS A 165 -15.92 -18.30 56.15
N ARG A 166 -15.93 -19.64 55.97
CA ARG A 166 -14.78 -20.46 55.52
C ARG A 166 -14.44 -20.15 54.07
#